data_AF-A0A966NKL7-F1
#
_entry.id   AF-A0A966NKL7-F1
#
_cell.length_a   1.000
_cell.length_b   1.000
_cell.length_c   1.000
_cell.angle_alpha   90.00
_cell.angle_beta   90.00
_cell.angle_gamma   90.00
#
_symmetry.space_group_name_H-M   'P 1'
#
loop_
_entity.id
_entity.type
_entity.pdbx_description
1 polymer ?
#
loop_
_entity_poly.entity_id
_entity_poly.type
_entity_poly.pdbx_seq_one_letter_code
_entity_poly.pdbx_strand_id
1 'polypeptide(L)'
;MFPSITSVSETVRDLWKLLVSYTKQETIDPLRSLGRYLAYGLGGMSLITLGVFLLGLAVLRAMQSMTGEVFSGFWSWVPYLVVVLGLGAVIAFVIGRISRELDHSRGDEL
;
A
#
# COMPACT_ATOMS: atom_id res chain seq x y z
N MET A 1 -26.59 -55.90 -2.56
CA MET A 1 -25.25 -55.49 -2.12
C MET A 1 -25.45 -54.42 -1.04
N PHE A 2 -25.36 -54.81 0.23
CA PHE A 2 -25.59 -53.88 1.35
C PHE A 2 -24.37 -52.96 1.49
N PRO A 3 -24.56 -51.65 1.69
CA PRO A 3 -23.44 -50.74 1.94
C PRO A 3 -22.73 -51.17 3.22
N SER A 4 -21.44 -51.52 3.13
CA SER A 4 -20.59 -51.68 4.29
C SER A 4 -20.57 -50.34 5.01
N ILE A 5 -21.08 -50.30 6.24
CA ILE A 5 -20.97 -49.13 7.12
C ILE A 5 -19.47 -48.88 7.28
N THR A 6 -18.93 -47.91 6.55
CA THR A 6 -17.55 -47.45 6.69
C THR A 6 -17.34 -47.08 8.15
N SER A 7 -16.18 -47.45 8.70
CA SER A 7 -15.92 -47.19 10.12
C SER A 7 -16.10 -45.69 10.39
N VAL A 8 -16.64 -45.31 11.56
CA VAL A 8 -16.88 -43.89 11.90
C VAL A 8 -15.63 -43.02 11.65
N SER A 9 -14.44 -43.59 11.81
CA SER A 9 -13.17 -42.95 11.49
C SER A 9 -12.99 -42.60 10.00
N GLU A 10 -13.46 -43.44 9.08
CA GLU A 10 -13.42 -43.16 7.64
C GLU A 10 -14.37 -42.03 7.25
N THR A 11 -15.60 -42.04 7.79
CA THR A 11 -16.57 -40.95 7.57
C THR A 11 -16.03 -39.61 8.05
N VAL A 12 -15.42 -39.56 9.24
CA VAL A 12 -14.79 -38.34 9.76
C VAL A 12 -13.65 -37.88 8.84
N ARG A 13 -12.86 -38.82 8.31
CA ARG A 13 -11.75 -38.51 7.40
C ARG A 13 -12.24 -37.93 6.08
N ASP A 14 -13.35 -38.44 5.56
CA ASP A 14 -13.90 -37.98 4.29
C ASP A 14 -14.64 -36.64 4.43
N LEU A 15 -15.33 -36.41 5.55
CA LEU A 15 -15.88 -35.08 5.89
C LEU A 15 -14.78 -34.04 6.06
N TRP A 16 -13.67 -34.40 6.72
CA TRP A 16 -12.51 -33.52 6.87
C TRP A 16 -11.89 -33.15 5.51
N LYS A 17 -11.71 -34.14 4.62
CA LYS A 17 -11.21 -33.89 3.25
C LYS A 17 -12.15 -32.97 2.48
N LEU A 18 -13.46 -33.16 2.57
CA LEU A 18 -14.45 -32.32 1.89
C LEU A 18 -14.42 -30.88 2.41
N LEU A 19 -14.36 -30.69 3.74
CA LEU A 19 -14.27 -29.37 4.36
C LEU A 19 -13.00 -28.63 3.93
N VAL A 20 -11.84 -29.30 4.01
CA VAL A 20 -10.55 -28.72 3.59
C VAL A 20 -10.58 -28.39 2.09
N SER A 21 -11.15 -29.27 1.26
CA SER A 21 -11.27 -29.03 -0.17
C SER A 21 -12.15 -27.84 -0.47
N TYR A 22 -13.29 -27.69 0.22
CA TYR A 22 -14.23 -26.60 0.00
C TYR A 22 -13.65 -25.26 0.44
N THR A 23 -13.08 -25.19 1.65
CA THR A 23 -12.39 -23.99 2.11
C THR A 23 -11.28 -23.61 1.15
N LYS A 24 -10.47 -24.56 0.68
CA LYS A 24 -9.42 -24.28 -0.30
C LYS A 24 -9.99 -23.79 -1.64
N GLN A 25 -11.12 -24.32 -2.08
CA GLN A 25 -11.75 -23.96 -3.35
C GLN A 25 -12.33 -22.53 -3.30
N GLU A 26 -13.03 -22.20 -2.21
CA GLU A 26 -13.60 -20.88 -1.99
C GLU A 26 -12.53 -19.81 -1.69
N THR A 27 -11.38 -20.19 -1.10
CA THR A 27 -10.34 -19.24 -0.66
C THR A 27 -9.24 -19.00 -1.70
N ILE A 28 -9.01 -19.90 -2.66
CA ILE A 28 -7.95 -19.73 -3.67
C ILE A 28 -8.24 -18.55 -4.59
N ASP A 29 -9.47 -18.39 -5.05
CA ASP A 29 -9.87 -17.28 -5.91
C ASP A 29 -9.68 -15.90 -5.24
N PRO A 30 -10.13 -15.67 -3.98
CA PRO A 30 -9.85 -14.43 -3.28
C PRO A 30 -8.36 -14.25 -2.96
N LEU A 31 -7.60 -15.32 -2.69
CA LEU A 31 -6.16 -15.19 -2.46
C LEU A 31 -5.41 -14.78 -3.73
N ARG A 32 -5.83 -15.28 -4.90
CA ARG A 32 -5.27 -14.92 -6.20
C ARG A 32 -5.60 -13.47 -6.57
N SER A 33 -6.81 -13.01 -6.28
CA SER A 33 -7.20 -11.62 -6.51
C SER A 33 -6.43 -10.65 -5.61
N LEU A 34 -6.22 -11.03 -4.34
CA LEU A 34 -5.41 -10.27 -3.39
C LEU A 34 -3.94 -10.18 -3.81
N GLY A 35 -3.36 -11.27 -4.31
CA GLY A 35 -2.00 -11.27 -4.85
C GLY A 35 -1.82 -10.29 -6.00
N ARG A 36 -2.81 -10.19 -6.91
CA ARG A 36 -2.78 -9.22 -8.01
C ARG A 36 -2.95 -7.78 -7.51
N TYR A 37 -3.83 -7.55 -6.53
CA TYR A 37 -4.00 -6.22 -5.94
C TYR A 37 -2.71 -5.75 -5.24
N LEU A 38 -2.06 -6.63 -4.48
CA LEU A 38 -0.77 -6.36 -3.86
C LEU A 38 0.32 -6.08 -4.91
N ALA A 39 0.36 -6.85 -6.01
CA ALA A 39 1.33 -6.62 -7.08
C ALA A 39 1.15 -5.22 -7.70
N TYR A 40 -0.08 -4.81 -8.01
CA TYR A 40 -0.35 -3.45 -8.50
C TYR A 40 -0.10 -2.38 -7.45
N GLY A 41 -0.40 -2.66 -6.18
CA GLY A 41 -0.11 -1.75 -5.06
C GLY A 41 1.39 -1.50 -4.90
N LEU A 42 2.20 -2.57 -4.93
CA LEU A 42 3.65 -2.48 -4.84
C LEU A 42 4.25 -1.78 -6.07
N GLY A 43 3.75 -2.08 -7.27
CA GLY A 43 4.17 -1.40 -8.49
C GLY A 43 3.85 0.09 -8.46
N GLY A 44 2.61 0.43 -8.08
CA GLY A 44 2.16 1.81 -7.93
C GLY A 44 2.94 2.56 -6.85
N MET A 45 3.14 1.97 -5.67
CA MET A 45 3.93 2.56 -4.59
C MET A 45 5.37 2.82 -5.04
N SER A 46 5.99 1.88 -5.75
CA SER A 46 7.35 2.05 -6.26
C SER A 46 7.43 3.22 -7.24
N LEU A 47 6.50 3.30 -8.18
CA LEU A 47 6.46 4.37 -9.18
C LEU A 47 6.21 5.74 -8.54
N ILE A 48 5.26 5.84 -7.61
CA ILE A 48 4.96 7.08 -6.88
C ILE A 48 6.15 7.51 -6.02
N THR A 49 6.76 6.57 -5.29
CA THR A 49 7.95 6.86 -4.46
C THR A 49 9.08 7.41 -5.32
N LEU A 50 9.38 6.75 -6.45
CA LEU A 50 10.40 7.21 -7.39
C LEU A 50 10.05 8.58 -7.99
N GLY A 51 8.81 8.79 -8.41
CA GLY A 51 8.37 10.06 -8.99
C GLY A 51 8.51 11.22 -8.01
N VAL A 52 8.02 11.06 -6.78
CA VAL A 52 8.14 12.08 -5.72
C VAL A 52 9.60 12.33 -5.35
N PHE A 53 10.41 11.28 -5.28
CA PHE A 53 11.85 11.42 -5.02
C PHE A 53 12.56 12.22 -6.11
N LEU A 54 12.33 11.89 -7.38
CA LEU A 54 12.91 12.60 -8.52
C LEU A 54 12.42 14.06 -8.59
N LEU A 55 11.15 14.34 -8.28
CA LEU A 55 10.63 15.70 -8.18
C LEU A 55 11.34 16.49 -7.07
N GLY A 56 11.57 15.87 -5.90
CA GLY A 56 12.35 16.48 -4.83
C GLY A 56 13.75 16.87 -5.28
N LEU A 57 14.44 15.98 -6.02
CA LEU A 57 15.75 16.28 -6.61
C LEU A 57 15.68 17.36 -7.69
N ALA A 58 14.64 17.38 -8.52
CA ALA A 58 14.44 18.39 -9.56
C ALA A 58 14.24 19.79 -8.94
N VAL A 59 13.43 19.90 -7.89
CA VAL A 59 13.24 21.15 -7.13
C VAL A 59 14.54 21.60 -6.48
N LEU A 60 15.26 20.67 -5.82
CA LEU A 60 16.56 20.95 -5.22
C LEU A 60 17.53 21.52 -6.27
N ARG A 61 17.60 20.86 -7.43
CA ARG A 61 18.48 21.25 -8.52
C ARG A 61 18.08 22.57 -9.15
N ALA A 62 16.79 22.81 -9.34
CA ALA A 62 16.29 24.09 -9.85
C ALA A 62 16.67 25.24 -8.89
N MET A 63 16.42 25.07 -7.58
CA MET A 63 16.83 26.06 -6.57
C MET A 63 18.34 26.30 -6.56
N GLN A 64 19.15 25.24 -6.60
CA GLN A 64 20.60 25.39 -6.62
C GLN A 64 21.10 26.05 -7.93
N SER A 65 20.46 25.79 -9.07
CA SER A 65 20.83 26.40 -10.36
C SER A 65 20.49 27.89 -10.45
N MET A 66 19.37 28.32 -9.86
CA MET A 66 18.91 29.72 -9.93
C MET A 66 19.62 30.63 -8.92
N THR A 67 20.17 30.07 -7.84
CA THR A 67 20.65 30.83 -6.68
C THR A 67 22.14 30.58 -6.38
N GLY A 68 22.87 30.00 -7.34
CA GLY A 68 24.15 29.29 -7.19
C GLY A 68 25.20 29.84 -6.22
N GLU A 69 25.38 31.15 -6.08
CA GLU A 69 26.34 31.74 -5.12
C GLU A 69 25.74 32.04 -3.74
N VAL A 70 24.43 32.30 -3.65
CA VAL A 70 23.72 32.69 -2.42
C VAL A 70 23.63 31.53 -1.42
N PHE A 71 23.51 30.30 -1.90
CA PHE A 71 23.47 29.10 -1.06
C PHE A 71 24.84 28.43 -0.88
N SER A 72 25.93 29.10 -1.26
CA SER A 72 27.29 28.58 -1.03
C SER A 72 27.77 28.85 0.41
N GLY A 73 28.69 28.03 0.92
CA GLY A 73 29.24 28.17 2.28
C GLY A 73 28.24 27.82 3.39
N PHE A 74 28.03 28.76 4.33
CA PHE A 74 27.20 28.53 5.53
C PHE A 74 25.70 28.30 5.25
N TRP A 75 25.21 28.73 4.08
CA TRP A 75 23.80 28.60 3.68
C TRP A 75 23.49 27.34 2.86
N SER A 76 24.46 26.46 2.68
CA SER A 76 24.33 25.23 1.86
C SER A 76 23.26 24.26 2.35
N TRP A 77 22.87 24.30 3.62
CA TRP A 77 21.84 23.44 4.19
C TRP A 77 20.40 23.86 3.84
N VAL A 78 20.18 25.13 3.48
CA VAL A 78 18.83 25.71 3.28
C VAL A 78 18.06 25.05 2.13
N PRO A 79 18.65 24.80 0.95
CA PRO A 79 17.95 24.14 -0.14
C PRO A 79 17.44 22.74 0.25
N TYR A 80 18.19 22.00 1.06
CA TYR A 80 17.79 20.68 1.54
C TYR A 80 16.63 20.78 2.53
N LEU A 81 16.66 21.76 3.44
CA LEU A 81 15.58 21.98 4.40
C LEU A 81 14.27 22.35 3.70
N VAL A 82 14.31 23.20 2.68
CA VAL A 82 13.12 23.57 1.89
C VAL A 82 12.50 22.35 1.21
N VAL A 83 13.32 21.48 0.60
CA VAL A 83 12.83 20.26 -0.06
C VAL A 83 12.21 19.30 0.96
N VAL A 84 12.83 19.13 2.13
CA VAL A 84 12.30 18.28 3.20
C VAL A 84 10.96 18.81 3.71
N LEU A 85 10.84 20.13 3.96
CA LEU A 85 9.58 20.75 4.35
C LEU A 85 8.51 20.61 3.26
N GLY A 86 8.88 20.79 1.99
CA GLY A 86 7.99 20.60 0.85
C GLY A 86 7.44 19.18 0.76
N LEU A 87 8.32 18.17 0.88
CA LEU A 87 7.90 16.76 0.92
C LEU A 87 7.04 16.45 2.15
N GLY A 88 7.39 16.99 3.31
CA GLY A 88 6.60 16.86 4.53
C GLY A 88 5.19 17.46 4.37
N ALA A 89 5.07 18.61 3.72
CA ALA A 89 3.78 19.24 3.42
C ALA A 89 2.93 18.39 2.47
N VAL A 90 3.55 17.78 1.44
CA VAL A 90 2.86 16.84 0.55
C VAL A 90 2.34 15.63 1.33
N ILE A 91 3.14 15.05 2.23
CA ILE A 91 2.72 13.93 3.07
C ILE A 91 1.56 14.34 3.98
N ALA A 92 1.66 15.48 4.67
CA ALA A 92 0.61 16.00 5.53
C ALA A 92 -0.69 16.25 4.76
N PHE A 93 -0.60 16.78 3.53
CA PHE A 93 -1.73 16.98 2.65
C PHE A 93 -2.41 15.65 2.28
N VAL A 94 -1.62 14.64 1.89
CA VAL A 94 -2.14 13.30 1.55
C VAL A 94 -2.84 12.67 2.75
N ILE A 95 -2.22 12.69 3.93
CA ILE A 95 -2.83 12.18 5.17
C ILE A 95 -4.14 12.92 5.46
N GLY A 96 -4.14 14.25 5.37
CA GLY A 96 -5.34 15.06 5.58
C GLY A 96 -6.45 14.85 4.54
N ARG A 97 -6.15 14.32 3.35
CA ARG A 97 -7.18 13.90 2.38
C ARG A 97 -7.79 12.56 2.76
N ILE A 98 -6.98 11.60 3.19
CA ILE A 98 -7.44 10.28 3.63
C ILE A 98 -8.30 10.40 4.89
N SER A 99 -7.86 11.19 5.88
CA SER A 99 -8.61 11.36 7.13
C SER A 99 -9.97 12.02 6.94
N ARG A 100 -10.12 12.90 5.93
CA ARG A 100 -11.41 13.53 5.61
C ARG A 100 -12.42 12.57 5.01
N GLU A 101 -11.96 11.59 4.23
CA GLU A 101 -12.83 10.55 3.67
C GLU A 101 -13.44 9.69 4.79
N LEU A 102 -12.63 9.34 5.79
CA LEU A 102 -13.06 8.54 6.94
C LEU A 102 -14.05 9.29 7.85
N ASP A 103 -13.88 10.61 7.99
CA ASP A 103 -14.78 11.43 8.81
C ASP A 103 -16.12 11.67 8.09
N HIS A 104 -16.10 11.81 6.76
CA HIS A 104 -17.32 11.94 5.96
C HIS A 104 -18.20 10.69 6.04
N SER A 105 -17.60 9.49 5.96
CA SER A 105 -18.26 8.18 6.07
C SER A 105 -18.76 7.83 7.49
N ARG A 106 -18.46 8.66 8.49
CA ARG A 106 -18.92 8.48 9.88
C ARG A 106 -20.11 9.40 10.22
N GLY A 107 -20.35 10.43 9.41
CA GLY A 107 -21.41 11.43 9.63
C GLY A 107 -22.74 11.08 8.97
N ASP A 108 -22.73 10.16 8.02
CA ASP A 108 -23.84 9.61 7.25
C ASP A 108 -24.48 8.36 7.90
N GLU A 109 -23.87 7.81 8.96
CA GLU A 109 -24.44 6.74 9.79
C GLU A 109 -25.24 7.23 11.01
N LEU A 110 -25.32 8.56 11.26
CA LEU A 110 -26.07 9.19 12.36
C LEU A 110 -27.29 9.97 11.85
#